data_AF-A0A5J5HPJ3-F1
#
_entry.id   AF-A0A5J5HPJ3-F1
#
_cell.length_a   1.000
_cell.length_b   1.000
_cell.length_c   1.000
_cell.angle_alpha   90.00
_cell.angle_beta   90.00
_cell.angle_gamma   90.00
#
_symmetry.space_group_name_H-M   'P 1'
#
loop_
_entity.id
_entity.type
_entity.pdbx_description
1 polymer ?
#
loop_
_entity_poly.entity_id
_entity_poly.type
_entity_poly.pdbx_seq_one_letter_code
_entity_poly.pdbx_strand_id
1 'polypeptide(L)' 'MNKDEQEHKQFLEQQLEWCKEQDRILEEIEMKLHEMKKIAQYALDHELTSLELDQLNGQLKELESEVHFFEKQLHSVVH' A
#
# COMPACT_ATOMS: atom_id res chain seq x y z
N MET A 1 21.30 -21.54 -26.06
CA MET A 1 19.92 -21.67 -25.53
C MET A 1 19.01 -22.06 -26.67
N ASN A 2 18.17 -23.06 -26.43
CA ASN A 2 17.03 -23.40 -27.28
C ASN A 2 15.99 -22.24 -27.20
N LYS A 3 15.22 -22.02 -28.27
CA LYS A 3 14.06 -21.13 -28.30
C LYS A 3 13.12 -21.34 -27.09
N ASP A 4 12.86 -22.58 -26.69
CA ASP A 4 11.99 -22.89 -25.53
C ASP A 4 12.59 -22.36 -24.21
N GLU A 5 13.92 -22.46 -24.06
CA GLU A 5 14.61 -21.91 -22.89
C GLU A 5 14.55 -20.38 -22.87
N GLN A 6 14.57 -19.75 -24.04
CA GLN A 6 14.51 -18.29 -24.18
C GLN A 6 13.10 -17.76 -23.88
N GLU A 7 12.05 -18.44 -24.36
CA GLU A 7 10.66 -18.13 -24.04
C GLU A 7 10.38 -18.34 -22.55
N HIS A 8 10.87 -19.44 -21.96
CA HIS A 8 10.73 -19.69 -20.53
C HIS A 8 11.43 -18.63 -19.67
N LYS A 9 12.63 -18.21 -20.07
CA LYS A 9 13.35 -17.12 -19.39
C LYS A 9 12.56 -15.80 -19.46
N GLN A 10 12.05 -15.43 -20.63
CA GLN A 10 11.26 -14.21 -20.79
C GLN A 10 9.99 -14.22 -19.93
N PHE A 11 9.32 -15.36 -19.86
CA PHE A 11 8.16 -15.54 -18.97
C PHE A 11 8.54 -15.32 -17.50
N LEU A 12 9.65 -15.92 -17.03
CA LEU A 12 10.11 -15.74 -15.65
C LEU A 12 10.53 -14.29 -15.36
N GLU A 13 11.15 -13.60 -16.31
CA GLU A 13 11.49 -12.18 -16.16
C GLU A 13 10.24 -11.30 -16.02
N GLN A 14 9.17 -11.59 -16.78
CA GLN A 14 7.89 -10.90 -16.64
C GLN A 14 7.23 -11.18 -15.29
N GLN A 15 7.24 -12.42 -14.83
CA GLN A 15 6.73 -12.79 -13.50
C GLN A 15 7.50 -12.10 -12.38
N LEU A 16 8.83 -12.02 -12.50
CA LEU A 16 9.67 -11.34 -11.52
C LEU A 16 9.34 -9.85 -11.45
N GLU A 17 9.19 -9.19 -12.60
CA GLU A 17 8.85 -7.77 -12.64
C GLU A 17 7.45 -7.50 -12.08
N TRP A 18 6.50 -8.39 -12.38
CA TRP A 18 5.17 -8.35 -11.80
C TRP A 18 5.21 -8.45 -10.27
N CYS A 19 5.96 -9.40 -9.70
CA CYS A 19 6.10 -9.51 -8.24
C CYS A 19 6.70 -8.25 -7.61
N LYS A 20 7.73 -7.66 -8.22
CA LYS A 20 8.36 -6.43 -7.68
C LYS A 20 7.38 -5.27 -7.63
N GLU A 21 6.52 -5.13 -8.63
CA GLU A 21 5.52 -4.06 -8.63
C GLU A 21 4.47 -4.31 -7.54
N GLN A 22 4.05 -5.56 -7.32
CA GLN A 22 3.18 -5.90 -6.19
C GLN A 22 3.83 -5.58 -4.84
N ASP A 23 5.10 -5.96 -4.65
CA ASP A 23 5.84 -5.68 -3.42
C ASP A 23 5.92 -4.18 -3.14
N ARG A 24 6.19 -3.37 -4.16
CA ARG A 24 6.23 -1.91 -4.04
C ARG A 24 4.87 -1.33 -3.60
N ILE A 25 3.77 -1.82 -4.16
CA ILE A 25 2.42 -1.38 -3.77
C ILE A 25 2.14 -1.75 -2.31
N LEU A 26 2.56 -2.94 -1.88
CA LEU A 26 2.40 -3.38 -0.50
C LEU A 26 3.24 -2.53 0.49
N GLU A 27 4.46 -2.14 0.12
CA GLU A 27 5.28 -1.22 0.92
C GLU A 27 4.58 0.15 1.12
N GLU A 28 3.95 0.69 0.08
CA GLU A 28 3.17 1.93 0.18
C GLU A 28 1.97 1.78 1.14
N ILE A 29 1.23 0.67 1.03
CA ILE A 29 0.12 0.36 1.95
C ILE A 29 0.63 0.27 3.39
N GLU A 30 1.70 -0.49 3.63
CA GLU A 30 2.28 -0.67 4.96
C GLU A 30 2.70 0.66 5.59
N MET A 31 3.36 1.54 4.83
CA MET A 31 3.75 2.86 5.29
C MET A 31 2.54 3.68 5.74
N LYS A 32 1.45 3.70 4.96
CA LYS A 32 0.22 4.44 5.30
C LYS A 32 -0.49 3.87 6.51
N LEU A 33 -0.57 2.54 6.63
CA LEU A 33 -1.11 1.88 7.83
C LEU A 33 -0.29 2.20 9.08
N HIS A 34 1.04 2.30 8.95
CA HIS A 34 1.91 2.73 10.03
C HIS A 34 1.65 4.19 10.45
N GLU A 35 1.36 5.08 9.51
CA GLU A 35 0.96 6.46 9.81
C GLU A 35 -0.38 6.53 10.53
N MET A 36 -1.38 5.77 10.06
CA MET A 36 -2.68 5.66 10.74
C MET A 36 -2.51 5.18 12.19
N LYS A 37 -1.66 4.18 12.41
CA LYS A 37 -1.34 3.69 13.75
C LYS A 37 -0.72 4.78 14.63
N LYS A 38 0.20 5.59 14.09
CA LYS A 38 0.80 6.71 14.85
C LYS A 38 -0.24 7.75 15.25
N ILE A 39 -1.17 8.08 14.36
CA ILE A 39 -2.28 9.00 14.65
C ILE A 39 -3.18 8.44 15.77
N ALA A 40 -3.57 7.18 15.67
CA ALA A 40 -4.40 6.53 16.68
C ALA A 40 -3.70 6.47 18.05
N GLN A 41 -2.40 6.16 18.07
CA GLN A 41 -1.60 6.16 19.29
C GLN A 41 -1.50 7.57 19.89
N TYR A 42 -1.23 8.58 19.07
CA TYR A 42 -1.18 9.97 19.52
C TYR A 42 -2.50 10.42 20.17
N ALA A 43 -3.63 10.06 19.56
CA ALA A 43 -4.96 10.37 20.10
C ALA A 43 -5.29 9.65 21.41
N LEU A 44 -4.71 8.46 21.64
CA LEU A 44 -4.85 7.73 22.90
C LEU A 44 -4.01 8.36 24.02
N ASP A 45 -2.81 8.83 23.69
CA ASP A 45 -1.83 9.30 24.67
C ASP A 45 -2.04 10.77 25.11
N HIS A 46 -2.90 11.52 24.42
CA HIS A 46 -3.13 12.95 24.66
C HIS A 46 -4.61 13.26 24.94
N GLU A 47 -4.85 14.21 25.84
CA GLU A 47 -6.18 14.82 26.00
C GLU A 47 -6.41 15.80 24.85
N LEU A 48 -7.15 15.36 23.84
CA LEU A 48 -7.44 16.16 22.66
C LEU A 48 -8.76 16.89 22.78
N THR A 49 -8.80 18.10 22.23
CA THR A 49 -10.04 18.84 22.01
C THR A 49 -10.83 18.21 20.86
N SER A 50 -12.13 18.54 20.79
CA SER A 50 -12.97 18.11 19.66
C SER A 50 -12.41 18.55 18.31
N LEU A 51 -11.83 19.75 18.23
CA LEU A 51 -11.25 20.28 16.99
C LEU A 51 -10.02 19.46 16.55
N GLU A 52 -9.15 19.09 17.48
CA GLU A 52 -7.97 18.26 17.18
C GLU A 52 -8.39 16.84 16.78
N LEU A 53 -9.39 16.27 17.45
CA LEU A 53 -9.96 14.97 17.06
C LEU A 53 -10.54 15.01 15.64
N ASP A 54 -11.26 16.06 15.28
CA ASP A 54 -11.80 16.22 13.92
C ASP A 54 -10.69 16.32 12.86
N GLN A 55 -9.58 17.01 13.18
CA GLN A 55 -8.42 17.09 12.31
C GLN A 55 -7.72 15.74 12.13
N LEU A 56 -7.50 14.99 13.21
CA LEU A 56 -6.90 13.66 13.15
C LEU A 56 -7.78 12.67 12.39
N ASN A 57 -9.10 12.73 12.59
CA ASN A 57 -10.06 11.94 11.83
C ASN A 57 -10.05 12.30 10.33
N GLY A 58 -9.84 13.58 9.99
CA GLY A 58 -9.62 14.00 8.61
C GLY A 58 -8.41 13.31 7.99
N GLN A 59 -7.26 13.35 8.68
CA GLN A 59 -6.03 12.68 8.22
C GLN A 59 -6.21 11.16 8.08
N LEU A 60 -6.91 10.51 9.01
CA LEU A 60 -7.21 9.07 8.91
C LEU A 60 -8.04 8.73 7.68
N LYS A 61 -9.03 9.55 7.32
CA LYS A 61 -9.86 9.32 6.13
C LYS A 61 -9.08 9.51 4.83
N GLU A 62 -8.15 10.46 4.80
CA GLU A 62 -7.23 10.64 3.66
C GLU A 62 -6.35 9.39 3.49
N LEU A 63 -5.70 8.93 4.57
CA LEU A 63 -4.88 7.71 4.55
C LEU A 63 -5.68 6.46 4.16
N GLU A 64 -6.91 6.31 4.66
CA GLU A 64 -7.83 5.21 4.28
C GLU A 64 -8.13 5.24 2.78
N SER A 65 -8.36 6.44 2.22
CA SER A 65 -8.61 6.60 0.79
C SER A 65 -7.39 6.24 -0.06
N GLU A 66 -6.19 6.59 0.40
CA GLU A 66 -4.94 6.22 -0.26
C GLU A 66 -4.68 4.71 -0.21
N VAL A 67 -4.90 4.06 0.95
CA VAL A 67 -4.80 2.60 1.09
C VAL A 67 -5.75 1.92 0.11
N HIS A 68 -7.02 2.34 0.07
CA HIS A 68 -7.98 1.79 -0.89
C HIS A 68 -7.60 2.00 -2.35
N PHE A 69 -6.93 3.10 -2.68
CA PHE A 69 -6.40 3.32 -4.02
C PHE A 69 -5.30 2.32 -4.37
N PHE A 70 -4.38 2.04 -3.45
CA PHE A 70 -3.32 1.05 -3.65
C PHE A 70 -3.86 -0.40 -3.67
N GLU A 71 -4.82 -0.73 -2.81
CA GLU A 71 -5.49 -2.04 -2.84
C GLU A 71 -6.16 -2.31 -4.20
N LYS A 72 -6.80 -1.29 -4.79
CA LYS A 72 -7.38 -1.39 -6.13
C LYS A 72 -6.30 -1.63 -7.19
N GLN A 73 -5.15 -0.96 -7.09
CA GLN A 73 -4.03 -1.19 -8.01
C GLN A 73 -3.52 -2.63 -7.89
N LEU A 74 -3.29 -3.11 -6.67
CA LEU A 74 -2.87 -4.48 -6.38
C LEU A 74 -3.81 -5.51 -7.04
N HIS A 75 -5.12 -5.34 -6.87
CA HIS A 75 -6.13 -6.24 -7.45
C HIS A 75 -6.31 -6.09 -8.97
N SER A 76 -6.01 -4.92 -9.54
CA SER A 76 -6.13 -4.69 -10.99
C SER A 76 -4.99 -5.32 -11.80
N VAL A 77 -3.86 -5.60 -11.16
CA VAL A 77 -2.65 -6.14 -11.80
C VAL A 77 -2.69 -7.67 -11.89
N VAL A 78 -3.73 -8.32 -11.35
CA VAL A 78 -4.03 -9.74 -11.58
C VAL A 78 -4.89 -9.86 -12.84
N HIS A 79 -4.27 -9.97 -14.02
CA HIS A 79 -4.99 -10.20 -15.28
C HIS A 79 -4.30 -11.20 -16.20
#